data_AF-A0A1M6EGZ4-F1
#
_entry.id   AF-A0A1M6EGZ4-F1
#
_cell.length_a   1.000
_cell.length_b   1.000
_cell.length_c   1.000
_cell.angle_alpha   90.00
_cell.angle_beta   90.00
_cell.angle_gamma   90.00
#
_symmetry.space_group_name_H-M   'P 1'
#
loop_
_entity.id
_entity.type
_entity.pdbx_description
1 polymer ?
#
loop_
_entity_poly.entity_id
_entity_poly.type
_entity_poly.pdbx_seq_one_letter_code
_entity_poly.pdbx_strand_id
1 'polypeptide(L)'
;MSNAGATEKDIPGNIKDWDVYQSADKAFNLSGPNNANTENEINNSGSIKVERSVARFDFRDGSPVGNFTYTLIEETEAEGGKKPIIQIQLKRMGLVNMSKHFYYLRRVSNDGKNDGSFVGGTETNENYVVDTDANEKSAANLDNFQFGDYFNFCLGSGVGKDWTISADARNGWYNSLMSDVVEGDEDDWENPEKNKYHIWRYVTENTIPAAGDGQIYQKNGVSTGIVFKGKIVVPENTISEKHQTLIDAIKNATGDSDKDPILYAYGSNLFVSWTEVRAYAIANKEADKVFYETVFGTNFTKTPVAAQEAKGDTPAVEAVYSDDTNSPDYAWNAWHNTKETNPETVKSLLLAFKKKATGALFTLYQSSIDGEDAGYYCYYYYWNRHNDNQDLSVMGPMEFAVVRNNVYKLAVTNIKQLGHPRIPENDPDPKDPDDPDESSDIYITLSVEVLPWTVRVNNIEF
;
A
#
# COMPACT_ATOMS: atom_id res chain seq x y z
N MET A 1 -5.88 12.19 19.40
CA MET A 1 -6.91 13.13 19.87
C MET A 1 -6.70 14.50 19.21
N SER A 2 -7.73 15.04 18.57
CA SER A 2 -7.71 16.31 17.85
C SER A 2 -7.53 17.51 18.80
N ASN A 3 -6.78 18.53 18.38
CA ASN A 3 -6.74 19.84 19.07
C ASN A 3 -8.00 20.70 18.82
N ALA A 4 -8.97 20.19 18.06
CA ALA A 4 -10.25 20.86 17.82
C ALA A 4 -11.14 20.80 19.07
N GLY A 5 -11.73 21.93 19.44
CA GLY A 5 -12.67 22.01 20.55
C GLY A 5 -13.85 22.90 20.20
N ALA A 6 -15.02 22.55 20.71
CA ALA A 6 -16.21 23.39 20.60
C ALA A 6 -15.97 24.73 21.30
N THR A 7 -16.39 25.81 20.65
CA THR A 7 -16.47 27.15 21.25
C THR A 7 -17.93 27.57 21.25
N GLU A 8 -18.52 27.71 22.43
CA GLU A 8 -19.87 28.26 22.57
C GLU A 8 -19.84 29.78 22.40
N LYS A 9 -20.82 30.31 21.66
CA LYS A 9 -21.02 31.73 21.40
C LYS A 9 -22.50 32.04 21.51
N ASP A 10 -22.80 33.15 22.16
CA ASP A 10 -24.17 33.63 22.30
C ASP A 10 -24.54 34.52 21.12
N ILE A 11 -25.77 34.38 20.63
CA ILE A 11 -26.33 35.24 19.59
C ILE A 11 -27.70 35.77 20.02
N PRO A 12 -28.14 36.92 19.49
CA PRO A 12 -29.48 37.43 19.77
C PRO A 12 -30.56 36.42 19.37
N GLY A 13 -31.42 36.06 20.33
CA GLY A 13 -32.42 35.00 20.18
C GLY A 13 -33.64 35.40 19.35
N ASN A 14 -33.92 36.70 19.19
CA ASN A 14 -35.02 37.20 18.36
C ASN A 14 -34.51 38.09 17.23
N ILE A 15 -35.24 38.10 16.10
CA ILE A 15 -34.88 38.91 14.94
C ILE A 15 -34.81 40.42 15.24
N LYS A 16 -35.65 40.94 16.15
CA LYS A 16 -35.63 42.37 16.52
C LYS A 16 -34.37 42.78 17.28
N ASP A 17 -33.77 41.85 18.01
CA ASP A 17 -32.54 42.10 18.76
C ASP A 17 -31.35 42.30 17.81
N TRP A 18 -31.50 41.96 16.52
CA TRP A 18 -30.52 42.23 15.47
C TRP A 18 -30.57 43.66 14.92
N ASP A 19 -31.62 44.44 15.20
CA ASP A 19 -31.81 45.77 14.62
C ASP A 19 -30.71 46.77 14.98
N VAL A 20 -30.01 46.53 16.11
CA VAL A 20 -28.90 47.37 16.56
C VAL A 20 -27.59 47.12 15.81
N TYR A 21 -27.50 46.02 15.03
CA TYR A 21 -26.28 45.61 14.31
C TYR A 21 -26.34 45.81 12.79
N GLN A 22 -27.23 46.68 12.29
CA GLN A 22 -27.48 46.87 10.86
C GLN A 22 -26.50 47.83 10.15
N SER A 23 -25.49 48.36 10.83
CA SER A 23 -24.48 49.26 10.27
C SER A 23 -23.06 48.76 10.51
N ALA A 24 -22.12 49.12 9.64
CA ALA A 24 -20.74 48.62 9.69
C ALA A 24 -20.02 48.99 11.01
N ASP A 25 -20.31 50.17 11.58
CA ASP A 25 -19.79 50.64 12.87
C ASP A 25 -20.41 49.94 14.08
N LYS A 26 -21.49 49.18 13.87
CA LYS A 26 -22.21 48.43 14.90
C LYS A 26 -22.29 46.95 14.54
N ALA A 27 -21.40 46.43 13.69
CA ALA A 27 -21.45 45.02 13.32
C ALA A 27 -21.33 44.12 14.56
N PHE A 28 -22.09 43.02 14.58
CA PHE A 28 -22.03 42.05 15.67
C PHE A 28 -20.64 41.39 15.74
N ASN A 29 -20.03 41.42 16.91
CA ASN A 29 -18.72 40.87 17.18
C ASN A 29 -18.83 39.45 17.78
N LEU A 30 -18.51 38.43 16.97
CA LEU A 30 -18.51 37.02 17.41
C LEU A 30 -17.31 36.61 18.29
N SER A 31 -16.36 37.51 18.55
CA SER A 31 -15.15 37.22 19.33
C SER A 31 -14.83 38.30 20.38
N GLY A 32 -15.81 39.15 20.68
CA GLY A 32 -15.67 40.27 21.61
C GLY A 32 -17.02 40.70 22.20
N PRO A 33 -17.01 41.77 23.00
CA PRO A 33 -18.22 42.28 23.63
C PRO A 33 -19.12 42.99 22.62
N ASN A 34 -20.43 42.78 22.73
CA ASN A 34 -21.49 43.48 22.01
C ASN A 34 -22.34 44.24 23.02
N ASN A 35 -22.72 45.48 22.72
CA ASN A 35 -23.50 46.35 23.62
C ASN A 35 -22.94 46.43 25.05
N ALA A 36 -21.62 46.57 25.19
CA ALA A 36 -20.93 46.57 26.48
C ALA A 36 -21.54 47.58 27.47
N ASN A 37 -21.71 47.17 28.73
CA ASN A 37 -22.30 47.96 29.82
C ASN A 37 -23.79 48.29 29.63
N THR A 38 -24.54 47.42 28.94
CA THR A 38 -26.01 47.54 28.80
C THR A 38 -26.71 46.27 29.28
N GLU A 39 -28.04 46.33 29.45
CA GLU A 39 -28.85 45.16 29.78
C GLU A 39 -28.89 44.08 28.69
N ASN A 40 -28.46 44.41 27.46
CA ASN A 40 -28.40 43.51 26.30
C ASN A 40 -26.95 43.18 25.91
N GLU A 41 -26.02 43.22 26.87
CA GLU A 41 -24.63 42.87 26.64
C GLU A 41 -24.49 41.37 26.28
N ILE A 42 -23.85 41.10 25.15
CA ILE A 42 -23.44 39.74 24.75
C ILE A 42 -21.92 39.71 24.67
N ASN A 43 -21.28 39.03 25.62
CA ASN A 43 -19.83 38.95 25.68
C ASN A 43 -19.31 37.64 25.10
N ASN A 44 -18.90 37.71 23.83
CA ASN A 44 -18.32 36.60 23.09
C ASN A 44 -16.78 36.63 23.10
N SER A 45 -16.12 37.22 24.10
CA SER A 45 -14.65 37.29 24.17
C SER A 45 -13.97 35.93 23.93
N GLY A 46 -12.85 35.97 23.22
CA GLY A 46 -12.05 34.80 22.87
C GLY A 46 -12.25 34.35 21.43
N SER A 47 -11.21 33.76 20.85
CA SER A 47 -11.20 33.34 19.45
C SER A 47 -12.11 32.15 19.18
N ILE A 48 -12.64 32.09 17.96
CA ILE A 48 -13.27 30.88 17.42
C ILE A 48 -12.14 29.95 16.97
N LYS A 49 -12.12 28.73 17.51
CA LYS A 49 -11.17 27.71 17.06
C LYS A 49 -11.57 27.22 15.67
N VAL A 50 -10.60 27.15 14.77
CA VAL A 50 -10.77 26.60 13.43
C VAL A 50 -9.86 25.39 13.26
N GLU A 51 -10.25 24.50 12.36
CA GLU A 51 -9.46 23.35 11.97
C GLU A 51 -9.23 23.34 10.47
N ARG A 52 -8.13 22.72 10.03
CA ARG A 52 -7.89 22.49 8.61
C ARG A 52 -8.85 21.42 8.12
N SER A 53 -9.34 21.58 6.89
CA SER A 53 -10.29 20.65 6.27
C SER A 53 -9.67 19.37 5.73
N VAL A 54 -8.35 19.22 5.85
CA VAL A 54 -7.55 18.12 5.30
C VAL A 54 -6.56 17.61 6.34
N ALA A 55 -6.10 16.38 6.16
CA ALA A 55 -4.96 15.80 6.86
C ALA A 55 -3.65 16.10 6.12
N ARG A 56 -2.51 15.85 6.77
CA ARG A 56 -1.18 15.88 6.17
C ARG A 56 -0.52 14.52 6.34
N PHE A 57 0.19 14.08 5.31
CA PHE A 57 1.09 12.95 5.37
C PHE A 57 2.52 13.45 5.26
N ASP A 58 3.35 13.02 6.20
CA ASP A 58 4.78 13.28 6.22
C ASP A 58 5.51 11.94 6.07
N PHE A 59 6.66 11.96 5.41
CA PHE A 59 7.46 10.75 5.17
C PHE A 59 8.93 10.98 5.53
N ARG A 60 9.59 9.92 5.99
CA ARG A 60 11.05 9.88 6.15
C ARG A 60 11.62 8.55 5.70
N ASP A 61 12.91 8.55 5.40
CA ASP A 61 13.66 7.30 5.31
C ASP A 61 13.76 6.63 6.69
N GLY A 62 13.18 5.44 6.80
CA GLY A 62 13.29 4.57 7.97
C GLY A 62 14.13 3.32 7.71
N SER A 63 14.73 3.22 6.52
CA SER A 63 15.44 2.01 6.11
C SER A 63 16.74 1.80 6.90
N PRO A 64 17.06 0.54 7.28
CA PRO A 64 18.25 0.25 8.06
C PRO A 64 19.56 0.41 7.26
N VAL A 65 19.51 0.22 5.93
CA VAL A 65 20.68 0.41 5.05
C VAL A 65 20.83 1.89 4.64
N GLY A 66 19.74 2.66 4.67
CA GLY A 66 19.68 4.02 4.13
C GLY A 66 19.32 4.04 2.64
N ASN A 67 18.94 5.22 2.16
CA ASN A 67 18.47 5.44 0.78
C ASN A 67 17.32 4.48 0.42
N PHE A 68 16.37 4.35 1.35
CA PHE A 68 15.17 3.52 1.24
C PHE A 68 15.46 2.04 0.93
N THR A 69 16.59 1.51 1.41
CA THR A 69 17.10 0.18 1.03
C THR A 69 16.99 -0.83 2.17
N TYR A 70 16.50 -2.04 1.85
CA TYR A 70 16.23 -3.12 2.81
C TYR A 70 16.88 -4.42 2.33
N THR A 71 17.61 -5.10 3.21
CA THR A 71 18.21 -6.40 2.91
C THR A 71 17.18 -7.52 2.98
N LEU A 72 17.12 -8.33 1.92
CA LEU A 72 16.16 -9.41 1.79
C LEU A 72 16.80 -10.80 1.85
N ILE A 73 17.86 -11.00 1.06
CA ILE A 73 18.59 -12.27 1.02
C ILE A 73 20.00 -12.02 1.51
N GLU A 74 20.43 -12.83 2.46
CA GLU A 74 21.77 -12.83 3.01
C GLU A 74 22.42 -14.20 2.78
N GLU A 75 23.73 -14.20 2.59
CA GLU A 75 24.54 -15.41 2.58
C GLU A 75 25.46 -15.42 3.79
N THR A 76 25.53 -16.56 4.48
CA THR A 76 26.46 -16.74 5.59
C THR A 76 27.87 -16.93 5.03
N GLU A 77 28.79 -16.09 5.46
CA GLU A 77 30.21 -16.18 5.12
C GLU A 77 30.90 -17.24 5.97
N ALA A 78 32.03 -17.76 5.49
CA ALA A 78 32.79 -18.80 6.18
C ALA A 78 33.23 -18.40 7.61
N GLU A 79 33.39 -17.10 7.85
CA GLU A 79 33.76 -16.51 9.15
C GLU A 79 32.56 -16.24 10.07
N GLY A 80 31.34 -16.62 9.67
CA GLY A 80 30.11 -16.46 10.46
C GLY A 80 29.41 -15.10 10.28
N GLY A 81 29.97 -14.20 9.46
CA GLY A 81 29.31 -12.98 9.01
C GLY A 81 28.14 -13.26 8.07
N LYS A 82 27.29 -12.25 7.86
CA LYS A 82 26.24 -12.28 6.83
C LYS A 82 26.53 -11.21 5.80
N LYS A 83 26.63 -11.61 4.53
CA LYS A 83 26.73 -10.67 3.41
C LYS A 83 25.37 -10.49 2.74
N PRO A 84 24.91 -9.26 2.48
CA PRO A 84 23.69 -9.03 1.71
C PRO A 84 23.92 -9.47 0.26
N ILE A 85 22.96 -10.20 -0.30
CA ILE A 85 22.96 -10.65 -1.70
C ILE A 85 21.92 -9.88 -2.50
N ILE A 86 20.69 -9.84 -2.00
CA ILE A 86 19.57 -9.15 -2.64
C ILE A 86 18.99 -8.13 -1.67
N GLN A 87 18.71 -6.93 -2.18
CA GLN A 87 18.05 -5.86 -1.47
C GLN A 87 16.84 -5.36 -2.25
N ILE A 88 15.97 -4.64 -1.56
CA ILE A 88 14.88 -3.87 -2.14
C ILE A 88 15.17 -2.40 -1.88
N GLN A 89 15.22 -1.61 -2.94
CA GLN A 89 15.24 -0.16 -2.84
C GLN A 89 13.85 0.39 -3.19
N LEU A 90 13.17 1.03 -2.25
CA LEU A 90 11.93 1.73 -2.55
C LEU A 90 12.25 2.99 -3.37
N LYS A 91 11.54 3.18 -4.49
CA LYS A 91 11.80 4.27 -5.45
C LYS A 91 10.67 5.29 -5.43
N ARG A 92 9.43 4.82 -5.35
CA ARG A 92 8.23 5.66 -5.41
C ARG A 92 7.25 5.30 -4.33
N MET A 93 6.46 6.29 -3.94
CA MET A 93 5.26 6.12 -3.14
C MET A 93 4.07 6.73 -3.87
N GLY A 94 2.98 5.97 -3.95
CA GLY A 94 1.74 6.33 -4.62
C GLY A 94 0.59 6.49 -3.62
N LEU A 95 -0.07 7.64 -3.59
CA LEU A 95 -1.31 7.81 -2.81
C LEU A 95 -2.48 7.22 -3.60
N VAL A 96 -3.29 6.40 -2.93
CA VAL A 96 -4.51 5.79 -3.48
C VAL A 96 -5.73 6.07 -2.62
N ASN A 97 -6.91 6.03 -3.25
CA ASN A 97 -8.23 6.20 -2.66
C ASN A 97 -8.37 7.49 -1.82
N MET A 98 -7.84 8.61 -2.32
CA MET A 98 -8.10 9.93 -1.72
C MET A 98 -9.52 10.38 -2.08
N SER A 99 -10.36 10.63 -1.07
CA SER A 99 -11.77 11.00 -1.27
C SER A 99 -11.92 12.28 -2.11
N LYS A 100 -12.89 12.29 -3.01
CA LYS A 100 -13.31 13.48 -3.77
C LYS A 100 -14.21 14.40 -2.96
N HIS A 101 -14.97 13.82 -2.05
CA HIS A 101 -16.04 14.49 -1.33
C HIS A 101 -15.77 14.41 0.16
N PHE A 102 -15.86 15.55 0.82
CA PHE A 102 -15.81 15.64 2.27
C PHE A 102 -16.65 16.84 2.68
N TYR A 103 -17.15 16.82 3.90
CA TYR A 103 -17.93 17.93 4.41
C TYR A 103 -17.05 19.13 4.81
N TYR A 104 -17.47 20.36 4.51
CA TYR A 104 -16.72 21.56 4.95
C TYR A 104 -16.55 21.65 6.47
N LEU A 105 -17.62 21.37 7.22
CA LEU A 105 -17.58 21.24 8.68
C LEU A 105 -17.63 19.77 9.06
N ARG A 106 -16.76 19.38 10.00
CA ARG A 106 -16.72 18.02 10.55
C ARG A 106 -18.10 17.63 11.08
N ARG A 107 -18.46 16.37 10.90
CA ARG A 107 -19.63 15.75 11.48
C ARG A 107 -19.17 14.55 12.28
N VAL A 108 -19.82 14.31 13.42
CA VAL A 108 -19.60 13.09 14.20
C VAL A 108 -20.93 12.41 14.48
N SER A 109 -20.91 11.09 14.53
CA SER A 109 -22.05 10.26 14.93
C SER A 109 -21.57 8.98 15.59
N ASN A 110 -22.49 8.19 16.15
CA ASN A 110 -22.14 6.94 16.83
C ASN A 110 -21.65 5.85 15.86
N ASP A 111 -21.98 5.94 14.58
CA ASP A 111 -21.77 4.88 13.59
C ASP A 111 -21.11 5.39 12.29
N GLY A 112 -20.78 6.68 12.20
CA GLY A 112 -20.16 7.28 11.01
C GLY A 112 -21.14 7.60 9.90
N LYS A 113 -22.45 7.46 10.13
CA LYS A 113 -23.52 7.83 9.19
C LYS A 113 -24.07 9.21 9.48
N ASN A 114 -24.73 9.78 8.48
CA ASN A 114 -25.25 11.14 8.52
C ASN A 114 -26.51 11.27 9.41
N ASP A 115 -27.29 10.20 9.54
CA ASP A 115 -28.49 10.16 10.38
C ASP A 115 -28.11 10.35 11.85
N GLY A 116 -28.65 11.38 12.49
CA GLY A 116 -28.33 11.73 13.87
C GLY A 116 -26.93 12.32 14.08
N SER A 117 -26.23 12.70 13.00
CA SER A 117 -24.91 13.33 13.11
C SER A 117 -24.97 14.74 13.71
N PHE A 118 -23.92 15.09 14.46
CA PHE A 118 -23.72 16.42 15.02
C PHE A 118 -22.67 17.20 14.22
N VAL A 119 -23.08 18.32 13.64
CA VAL A 119 -22.20 19.22 12.86
C VAL A 119 -21.33 20.03 13.79
N GLY A 120 -20.02 20.08 13.52
CA GLY A 120 -19.03 20.77 14.35
C GLY A 120 -18.63 19.99 15.60
N GLY A 121 -19.00 18.72 15.71
CA GLY A 121 -18.60 17.87 16.83
C GLY A 121 -17.14 17.48 16.82
N THR A 122 -16.60 17.19 17.99
CA THR A 122 -15.24 16.70 18.17
C THR A 122 -15.19 15.17 18.07
N GLU A 123 -14.15 14.66 17.42
CA GLU A 123 -13.84 13.22 17.41
C GLU A 123 -13.37 12.76 18.80
N THR A 124 -13.90 11.62 19.24
CA THR A 124 -13.59 10.94 20.49
C THR A 124 -13.36 9.45 20.22
N ASN A 125 -12.90 8.70 21.22
CA ASN A 125 -12.76 7.24 21.09
C ASN A 125 -14.11 6.48 21.03
N GLU A 126 -15.23 7.18 21.22
CA GLU A 126 -16.57 6.59 21.30
C GLU A 126 -17.47 6.97 20.11
N ASN A 127 -16.97 7.79 19.17
CA ASN A 127 -17.72 8.23 18.01
C ASN A 127 -16.92 8.08 16.72
N TYR A 128 -17.61 8.26 15.60
CA TYR A 128 -17.04 8.25 14.27
C TYR A 128 -17.11 9.64 13.66
N VAL A 129 -16.12 9.96 12.82
CA VAL A 129 -16.23 11.06 11.86
C VAL A 129 -17.07 10.57 10.67
N VAL A 130 -18.00 11.40 10.21
CA VAL A 130 -18.97 11.02 9.18
C VAL A 130 -18.45 11.36 7.78
N ASP A 131 -18.43 10.35 6.91
CA ASP A 131 -18.13 10.51 5.49
C ASP A 131 -19.39 10.84 4.66
N THR A 132 -19.18 11.44 3.49
CA THR A 132 -20.21 11.82 2.54
C THR A 132 -20.84 10.63 1.79
N ASP A 133 -20.11 9.53 1.67
CA ASP A 133 -20.44 8.28 0.96
C ASP A 133 -20.46 7.07 1.93
N ALA A 134 -20.87 7.34 3.17
CA ALA A 134 -20.91 6.37 4.26
C ALA A 134 -21.73 5.10 3.93
N ASN A 135 -22.84 5.23 3.20
CA ASN A 135 -23.70 4.09 2.87
C ASN A 135 -23.03 3.16 1.86
N GLU A 136 -22.35 3.73 0.88
CA GLU A 136 -21.63 3.00 -0.16
C GLU A 136 -20.41 2.29 0.42
N LYS A 137 -19.67 2.94 1.33
CA LYS A 137 -18.49 2.37 2.00
C LYS A 137 -18.82 1.30 3.04
N SER A 138 -20.03 1.30 3.62
CA SER A 138 -20.47 0.28 4.58
C SER A 138 -21.08 -0.97 3.94
N ALA A 139 -20.99 -1.12 2.62
CA ALA A 139 -21.49 -2.31 1.93
C ALA A 139 -20.66 -3.56 2.26
N ALA A 140 -21.35 -4.70 2.40
CA ALA A 140 -20.72 -5.99 2.68
C ALA A 140 -19.79 -6.47 1.55
N ASN A 141 -19.97 -5.99 0.31
CA ASN A 141 -19.04 -6.15 -0.81
C ASN A 141 -19.02 -4.89 -1.70
N LEU A 142 -18.00 -4.78 -2.55
CA LEU A 142 -17.77 -3.64 -3.44
C LEU A 142 -18.06 -3.95 -4.92
N ASP A 143 -18.79 -5.03 -5.20
CA ASP A 143 -19.05 -5.53 -6.57
C ASP A 143 -19.60 -4.47 -7.52
N ASN A 144 -20.42 -3.54 -7.02
CA ASN A 144 -21.05 -2.48 -7.82
C ASN A 144 -20.48 -1.08 -7.54
N PHE A 145 -19.43 -0.99 -6.71
CA PHE A 145 -18.88 0.28 -6.26
C PHE A 145 -18.18 1.00 -7.41
N GLN A 146 -18.62 2.23 -7.70
CA GLN A 146 -18.04 3.07 -8.75
C GLN A 146 -16.88 3.89 -8.20
N PHE A 147 -15.70 3.27 -8.04
CA PHE A 147 -14.53 3.91 -7.39
C PHE A 147 -14.21 5.30 -7.97
N GLY A 148 -14.33 5.45 -9.28
CA GLY A 148 -14.07 6.71 -9.99
C GLY A 148 -15.00 7.87 -9.61
N ASP A 149 -16.17 7.62 -9.05
CA ASP A 149 -17.09 8.68 -8.62
C ASP A 149 -16.69 9.27 -7.25
N TYR A 150 -16.04 8.45 -6.42
CA TYR A 150 -15.72 8.76 -5.02
C TYR A 150 -14.24 9.08 -4.79
N PHE A 151 -13.32 8.57 -5.61
CA PHE A 151 -11.87 8.70 -5.37
C PHE A 151 -11.12 9.39 -6.51
N ASN A 152 -10.13 10.21 -6.16
CA ASN A 152 -9.23 10.87 -7.13
C ASN A 152 -8.18 9.91 -7.71
N PHE A 153 -7.63 9.01 -6.89
CA PHE A 153 -6.52 8.12 -7.23
C PHE A 153 -6.91 6.67 -6.94
N CYS A 154 -7.81 6.09 -7.74
CA CYS A 154 -8.35 4.75 -7.44
C CYS A 154 -7.25 3.68 -7.36
N LEU A 155 -7.31 2.80 -6.36
CA LEU A 155 -6.38 1.67 -6.21
C LEU A 155 -6.33 0.79 -7.47
N GLY A 156 -7.51 0.41 -7.96
CA GLY A 156 -7.69 -0.39 -9.16
C GLY A 156 -8.76 0.20 -10.07
N SER A 157 -9.01 -0.48 -11.19
CA SER A 157 -10.02 -0.12 -12.17
C SER A 157 -10.83 -1.34 -12.59
N GLY A 158 -12.06 -1.13 -13.05
CA GLY A 158 -13.02 -2.20 -13.34
C GLY A 158 -14.12 -2.30 -12.28
N VAL A 159 -15.03 -3.27 -12.43
CA VAL A 159 -16.20 -3.48 -11.57
C VAL A 159 -16.37 -4.98 -11.33
N GLY A 160 -16.71 -5.37 -10.09
CA GLY A 160 -16.82 -6.76 -9.66
C GLY A 160 -15.59 -7.58 -10.06
N LYS A 161 -15.83 -8.76 -10.63
CA LYS A 161 -14.80 -9.71 -11.10
C LYS A 161 -13.83 -9.19 -12.17
N ASP A 162 -14.14 -8.07 -12.85
CA ASP A 162 -13.25 -7.47 -13.84
C ASP A 162 -12.35 -6.38 -13.20
N TRP A 163 -12.51 -6.10 -11.91
CA TRP A 163 -11.66 -5.16 -11.18
C TRP A 163 -10.23 -5.69 -11.07
N THR A 164 -9.24 -4.82 -11.32
CA THR A 164 -7.83 -5.18 -11.18
C THR A 164 -6.94 -3.95 -10.98
N ILE A 165 -5.77 -4.17 -10.39
CA ILE A 165 -4.68 -3.19 -10.36
C ILE A 165 -3.87 -3.30 -11.65
N SER A 166 -4.41 -2.71 -12.72
CA SER A 166 -3.80 -2.65 -14.06
C SER A 166 -2.61 -1.68 -14.11
N ALA A 167 -1.88 -1.65 -15.24
CA ALA A 167 -0.88 -0.62 -15.48
C ALA A 167 -1.50 0.80 -15.49
N ASP A 168 -2.71 0.93 -16.06
CA ASP A 168 -3.44 2.19 -16.12
C ASP A 168 -3.88 2.66 -14.72
N ALA A 169 -4.35 1.73 -13.86
CA ALA A 169 -4.65 2.05 -12.47
C ALA A 169 -3.42 2.61 -11.75
N ARG A 170 -2.26 1.94 -11.89
CA ARG A 170 -0.99 2.41 -11.28
C ARG A 170 -0.55 3.78 -11.80
N ASN A 171 -0.77 4.06 -13.08
CA ASN A 171 -0.48 5.36 -13.69
C ASN A 171 -1.42 6.46 -13.19
N GLY A 172 -2.65 6.10 -12.78
CA GLY A 172 -3.63 7.01 -12.19
C GLY A 172 -3.38 7.35 -10.72
N TRP A 173 -2.48 6.65 -10.04
CA TRP A 173 -2.10 6.99 -8.67
C TRP A 173 -1.32 8.30 -8.61
N TYR A 174 -1.37 8.98 -7.45
CA TYR A 174 -0.46 10.11 -7.24
C TYR A 174 0.92 9.61 -6.81
N ASN A 175 1.79 9.42 -7.81
CA ASN A 175 3.14 8.89 -7.62
C ASN A 175 4.16 10.01 -7.37
N SER A 176 4.95 9.86 -6.32
CA SER A 176 6.11 10.71 -6.02
C SER A 176 7.39 9.87 -5.99
N LEU A 177 8.51 10.42 -6.45
CA LEU A 177 9.83 9.85 -6.16
C LEU A 177 10.13 10.07 -4.69
N MET A 178 10.58 9.03 -3.98
CA MET A 178 10.83 9.12 -2.55
C MET A 178 12.04 10.01 -2.23
N SER A 179 13.03 10.07 -3.15
CA SER A 179 14.14 11.02 -3.09
C SER A 179 13.66 12.45 -3.03
N ASP A 180 12.72 12.82 -3.92
CA ASP A 180 12.23 14.19 -4.02
C ASP A 180 11.42 14.57 -2.78
N VAL A 181 10.69 13.60 -2.20
CA VAL A 181 9.94 13.82 -0.95
C VAL A 181 10.88 14.16 0.20
N VAL A 182 11.98 13.44 0.37
CA VAL A 182 12.93 13.69 1.48
C VAL A 182 13.90 14.84 1.23
N GLU A 183 13.87 15.46 0.04
CA GLU A 183 14.55 16.72 -0.24
C GLU A 183 13.63 17.94 -0.02
N GLY A 184 12.33 17.70 0.22
CA GLY A 184 11.33 18.73 0.42
C GLY A 184 11.34 19.36 1.81
N ASP A 185 10.33 20.18 2.09
CA ASP A 185 10.20 20.92 3.35
C ASP A 185 10.19 20.00 4.56
N GLU A 186 11.14 20.23 5.48
CA GLU A 186 11.24 19.52 6.75
C GLU A 186 10.13 19.96 7.73
N ASP A 187 9.62 19.00 8.49
CA ASP A 187 8.75 19.24 9.64
C ASP A 187 9.56 18.97 10.93
N ASP A 188 10.22 20.01 11.44
CA ASP A 188 10.99 20.01 12.69
C ASP A 188 10.08 19.78 13.91
N TRP A 189 9.83 18.50 14.21
CA TRP A 189 9.08 18.07 15.39
C TRP A 189 10.04 17.76 16.54
N GLU A 190 10.20 18.72 17.48
CA GLU A 190 10.75 18.67 18.86
C GLU A 190 11.87 17.66 19.28
N ASN A 191 12.46 16.87 18.39
CA ASN A 191 13.56 15.94 18.68
C ASN A 191 14.51 15.83 17.48
N PRO A 192 15.69 16.47 17.52
CA PRO A 192 16.67 16.49 16.44
C PRO A 192 17.14 15.11 15.94
N GLU A 193 17.05 14.06 16.75
CA GLU A 193 17.39 12.69 16.33
C GLU A 193 16.26 12.00 15.53
N LYS A 194 15.02 12.51 15.62
CA LYS A 194 13.82 12.08 14.88
C LYS A 194 13.41 13.04 13.74
N ASN A 195 14.10 14.19 13.61
CA ASN A 195 13.83 15.27 12.63
C ASN A 195 14.30 14.93 11.21
N LYS A 196 13.69 13.94 10.57
CA LYS A 196 13.87 13.68 9.13
C LYS A 196 12.55 13.53 8.37
N TYR A 197 11.44 13.95 8.96
CA TYR A 197 10.16 13.90 8.29
C TYR A 197 10.01 15.10 7.38
N HIS A 198 9.64 14.83 6.13
CA HIS A 198 9.37 15.83 5.13
C HIS A 198 7.89 15.79 4.77
N ILE A 199 7.32 16.96 4.52
CA ILE A 199 5.92 17.07 4.12
C ILE A 199 5.77 16.42 2.75
N TRP A 200 5.00 15.34 2.67
CA TRP A 200 4.71 14.70 1.39
C TRP A 200 3.46 15.31 0.76
N ARG A 201 2.31 15.26 1.45
CA ARG A 201 1.07 15.78 0.88
C ARG A 201 -0.07 16.04 1.87
N TYR A 202 -0.97 16.92 1.46
CA TYR A 202 -2.28 17.14 2.07
C TYR A 202 -3.33 16.20 1.45
N VAL A 203 -4.15 15.56 2.29
CA VAL A 203 -5.10 14.52 1.88
C VAL A 203 -6.47 14.83 2.46
N THR A 204 -7.52 14.69 1.66
CA THR A 204 -8.91 14.89 2.09
C THR A 204 -9.32 13.82 3.11
N GLU A 205 -10.27 14.18 3.96
CA GLU A 205 -10.85 13.24 4.93
C GLU A 205 -11.50 12.06 4.20
N ASN A 206 -11.23 10.85 4.68
CA ASN A 206 -11.81 9.60 4.20
C ASN A 206 -11.97 8.67 5.40
N THR A 207 -13.21 8.40 5.79
CA THR A 207 -13.55 7.63 6.99
C THR A 207 -14.53 6.52 6.64
N ILE A 208 -14.40 5.37 7.31
CA ILE A 208 -15.23 4.22 7.02
C ILE A 208 -16.20 4.02 8.20
N PRO A 209 -17.52 4.10 7.95
CA PRO A 209 -18.53 3.99 9.00
C PRO A 209 -18.71 2.53 9.45
N ALA A 210 -19.40 2.35 10.58
CA ALA A 210 -19.91 1.05 10.98
C ALA A 210 -20.99 0.55 10.01
N ALA A 211 -21.01 -0.75 9.76
CA ALA A 211 -22.02 -1.38 8.93
C ALA A 211 -23.37 -1.48 9.64
N GLY A 212 -24.45 -1.62 8.86
CA GLY A 212 -25.81 -1.70 9.42
C GLY A 212 -26.08 -2.91 10.31
N ASP A 213 -25.25 -3.95 10.21
CA ASP A 213 -25.26 -5.16 11.05
C ASP A 213 -24.31 -5.05 12.27
N GLY A 214 -23.67 -3.91 12.46
CA GLY A 214 -22.69 -3.67 13.52
C GLY A 214 -21.28 -4.20 13.21
N GLN A 215 -21.03 -4.74 12.01
CA GLN A 215 -19.69 -5.13 11.58
C GLN A 215 -18.87 -3.90 11.11
N ILE A 216 -17.56 -4.10 10.95
CA ILE A 216 -16.62 -3.07 10.48
C ILE A 216 -16.05 -3.55 9.14
N TYR A 217 -16.43 -2.88 8.05
CA TYR A 217 -15.98 -3.20 6.70
C TYR A 217 -14.89 -2.23 6.21
N GLN A 218 -13.78 -2.18 6.93
CA GLN A 218 -12.58 -1.47 6.49
C GLN A 218 -11.81 -2.35 5.50
N LYS A 219 -11.79 -1.92 4.23
CA LYS A 219 -11.34 -2.71 3.09
C LYS A 219 -10.42 -1.91 2.18
N ASN A 220 -9.52 -2.63 1.51
CA ASN A 220 -8.51 -2.09 0.60
C ASN A 220 -9.10 -1.13 -0.45
N GLY A 221 -10.29 -1.44 -0.98
CA GLY A 221 -10.94 -0.68 -2.04
C GLY A 221 -11.44 0.71 -1.62
N VAL A 222 -11.70 0.94 -0.33
CA VAL A 222 -12.30 2.18 0.18
C VAL A 222 -11.41 2.97 1.14
N SER A 223 -10.38 2.33 1.71
CA SER A 223 -9.38 2.97 2.56
C SER A 223 -8.36 3.76 1.76
N THR A 224 -8.03 4.96 2.24
CA THR A 224 -6.89 5.73 1.71
C THR A 224 -5.59 5.01 2.08
N GLY A 225 -4.77 4.75 1.06
CA GLY A 225 -3.54 3.98 1.20
C GLY A 225 -2.33 4.60 0.53
N ILE A 226 -1.17 4.05 0.84
CA ILE A 226 0.11 4.36 0.24
C ILE A 226 0.67 3.06 -0.35
N VAL A 227 0.97 3.09 -1.64
CA VAL A 227 1.60 1.98 -2.34
C VAL A 227 3.05 2.31 -2.63
N PHE A 228 3.99 1.54 -2.09
CA PHE A 228 5.41 1.69 -2.37
C PHE A 228 5.83 0.81 -3.54
N LYS A 229 6.54 1.39 -4.50
CA LYS A 229 7.17 0.65 -5.61
C LYS A 229 8.64 0.42 -5.27
N GLY A 230 9.02 -0.84 -5.12
CA GLY A 230 10.39 -1.27 -4.82
C GLY A 230 11.07 -1.89 -6.04
N LYS A 231 12.35 -1.56 -6.24
CA LYS A 231 13.23 -2.23 -7.20
C LYS A 231 14.04 -3.31 -6.48
N ILE A 232 14.09 -4.51 -7.05
CA ILE A 232 15.03 -5.54 -6.63
C ILE A 232 16.43 -5.14 -7.10
N VAL A 233 17.37 -4.99 -6.17
CA VAL A 233 18.74 -4.56 -6.44
C VAL A 233 19.75 -5.51 -5.82
N VAL A 234 20.95 -5.54 -6.40
CA VAL A 234 22.10 -6.25 -5.85
C VAL A 234 23.05 -5.19 -5.26
N PRO A 235 23.51 -5.32 -3.99
CA PRO A 235 24.49 -4.40 -3.43
C PRO A 235 25.73 -4.29 -4.30
N GLU A 236 26.37 -3.12 -4.31
CA GLU A 236 27.61 -2.93 -5.05
C GLU A 236 28.68 -3.96 -4.65
N ASN A 237 29.46 -4.42 -5.64
CA ASN A 237 30.53 -5.40 -5.44
C ASN A 237 30.11 -6.76 -4.86
N THR A 238 28.82 -7.10 -4.85
CA THR A 238 28.35 -8.43 -4.43
C THR A 238 28.89 -9.52 -5.36
N ILE A 239 29.53 -10.54 -4.77
CA ILE A 239 30.02 -11.76 -5.44
C ILE A 239 29.49 -12.99 -4.67
N SER A 240 28.85 -13.91 -5.38
CA SER A 240 28.37 -15.17 -4.82
C SER A 240 28.31 -16.23 -5.91
N GLU A 241 29.11 -17.29 -5.79
CA GLU A 241 29.04 -18.44 -6.72
C GLU A 241 27.66 -19.12 -6.65
N LYS A 242 27.07 -19.17 -5.46
CA LYS A 242 25.75 -19.76 -5.21
C LYS A 242 24.62 -18.97 -5.89
N HIS A 243 24.72 -17.64 -5.91
CA HIS A 243 23.67 -16.75 -6.40
C HIS A 243 24.05 -16.02 -7.70
N GLN A 244 25.07 -16.50 -8.42
CA GLN A 244 25.65 -15.80 -9.58
C GLN A 244 24.61 -15.55 -10.69
N THR A 245 23.80 -16.56 -11.03
CA THR A 245 22.76 -16.42 -12.07
C THR A 245 21.72 -15.36 -11.70
N LEU A 246 21.34 -15.30 -10.43
CA LEU A 246 20.39 -14.32 -9.90
C LEU A 246 20.99 -12.91 -9.90
N ILE A 247 22.24 -12.78 -9.46
CA ILE A 247 22.97 -11.51 -9.49
C ILE A 247 23.06 -10.98 -10.92
N ASP A 248 23.40 -11.84 -11.88
CA ASP A 248 23.54 -11.48 -13.29
C ASP A 248 22.18 -11.10 -13.91
N ALA A 249 21.12 -11.85 -13.61
CA ALA A 249 19.78 -11.54 -14.10
C ALA A 249 19.28 -10.18 -13.62
N ILE A 250 19.55 -9.82 -12.36
CA ILE A 250 19.12 -8.53 -11.79
C ILE A 250 19.97 -7.38 -12.31
N LYS A 251 21.31 -7.53 -12.36
CA LYS A 251 22.23 -6.48 -12.82
C LYS A 251 22.09 -6.19 -14.31
N ASN A 252 21.79 -7.20 -15.12
CA ASN A 252 21.72 -7.09 -16.58
C ASN A 252 20.28 -6.96 -17.11
N ALA A 253 19.29 -6.79 -16.24
CA ALA A 253 17.90 -6.61 -16.64
C ALA A 253 17.76 -5.39 -17.56
N THR A 254 17.20 -5.60 -18.76
CA THR A 254 16.98 -4.56 -19.76
C THR A 254 15.63 -3.85 -19.61
N GLY A 255 14.72 -4.45 -18.82
CA GLY A 255 13.34 -4.01 -18.68
C GLY A 255 12.42 -4.53 -19.77
N ASP A 256 12.93 -5.38 -20.67
CA ASP A 256 12.15 -6.08 -21.70
C ASP A 256 11.69 -7.44 -21.14
N SER A 257 10.42 -7.49 -20.72
CA SER A 257 9.83 -8.66 -20.06
C SER A 257 9.75 -9.92 -20.92
N ASP A 258 9.95 -9.79 -22.23
CA ASP A 258 9.94 -10.92 -23.19
C ASP A 258 11.34 -11.49 -23.42
N LYS A 259 12.41 -10.72 -23.11
CA LYS A 259 13.81 -11.14 -23.29
C LYS A 259 14.52 -11.42 -21.98
N ASP A 260 14.23 -10.62 -20.95
CA ASP A 260 14.83 -10.80 -19.64
C ASP A 260 14.26 -12.07 -18.98
N PRO A 261 15.04 -12.72 -18.09
CA PRO A 261 14.54 -13.83 -17.29
C PRO A 261 13.27 -13.46 -16.48
N ILE A 262 12.46 -14.48 -16.17
CA ILE A 262 11.38 -14.35 -15.18
C ILE A 262 11.95 -14.85 -13.85
N LEU A 263 11.86 -14.05 -12.78
CA LEU A 263 12.22 -14.53 -11.46
C LEU A 263 11.03 -15.26 -10.83
N TYR A 264 11.28 -16.43 -10.25
CA TYR A 264 10.27 -17.28 -9.61
C TYR A 264 10.52 -17.30 -8.10
N ALA A 265 9.61 -16.72 -7.32
CA ALA A 265 9.66 -16.76 -5.87
C ALA A 265 8.71 -17.83 -5.32
N TYR A 266 9.17 -18.61 -4.35
CA TYR A 266 8.37 -19.54 -3.57
C TYR A 266 8.92 -19.64 -2.16
N GLY A 267 8.13 -19.23 -1.16
CA GLY A 267 8.61 -19.07 0.21
C GLY A 267 9.85 -18.16 0.25
N SER A 268 10.95 -18.65 0.81
CA SER A 268 12.23 -17.92 0.87
C SER A 268 13.15 -18.12 -0.34
N ASN A 269 12.73 -18.92 -1.34
CA ASN A 269 13.55 -19.22 -2.50
C ASN A 269 13.24 -18.27 -3.66
N LEU A 270 14.27 -17.85 -4.39
CA LEU A 270 14.18 -17.03 -5.59
C LEU A 270 15.04 -17.64 -6.70
N PHE A 271 14.42 -17.98 -7.81
CA PHE A 271 15.05 -18.62 -8.97
C PHE A 271 14.97 -17.74 -10.21
N VAL A 272 15.91 -17.88 -11.14
CA VAL A 272 16.00 -17.10 -12.39
C VAL A 272 15.35 -17.83 -13.58
N SER A 273 15.18 -19.15 -13.44
CA SER A 273 14.60 -19.97 -14.49
C SER A 273 13.80 -21.13 -13.90
N TRP A 274 12.85 -21.63 -14.68
CA TRP A 274 12.11 -22.81 -14.27
C TRP A 274 13.00 -24.07 -14.24
N THR A 275 14.07 -24.11 -15.03
CA THR A 275 15.05 -25.21 -14.96
C THR A 275 15.75 -25.26 -13.60
N GLU A 276 16.05 -24.11 -12.99
CA GLU A 276 16.54 -24.03 -11.60
C GLU A 276 15.49 -24.51 -10.60
N VAL A 277 14.22 -24.10 -10.74
CA VAL A 277 13.09 -24.57 -9.91
C VAL A 277 13.02 -26.10 -9.92
N ARG A 278 13.06 -26.71 -11.12
CA ARG A 278 13.01 -28.16 -11.30
C ARG A 278 14.22 -28.86 -10.68
N ALA A 279 15.42 -28.34 -10.93
CA ALA A 279 16.65 -28.92 -10.38
C ALA A 279 16.62 -28.91 -8.85
N TYR A 280 16.19 -27.80 -8.24
CA TYR A 280 16.02 -27.70 -6.80
C TYR A 280 14.99 -28.70 -6.27
N ALA A 281 13.81 -28.78 -6.90
CA ALA A 281 12.77 -29.72 -6.50
C ALA A 281 13.27 -31.18 -6.53
N ILE A 282 13.94 -31.58 -7.61
CA ILE A 282 14.47 -32.94 -7.77
C ILE A 282 15.56 -33.25 -6.73
N ALA A 283 16.47 -32.29 -6.49
CA ALA A 283 17.54 -32.45 -5.50
C ALA A 283 17.01 -32.58 -4.08
N ASN A 284 15.86 -31.96 -3.78
CA ASN A 284 15.26 -31.93 -2.45
C ASN A 284 14.02 -32.81 -2.30
N LYS A 285 13.70 -33.69 -3.27
CA LYS A 285 12.43 -34.44 -3.30
C LYS A 285 12.09 -35.22 -2.02
N GLU A 286 13.09 -35.70 -1.29
CA GLU A 286 12.90 -36.43 -0.03
C GLU A 286 12.78 -35.49 1.18
N ALA A 287 13.48 -34.34 1.15
CA ALA A 287 13.50 -33.36 2.23
C ALA A 287 12.31 -32.38 2.15
N ASP A 288 11.85 -32.08 0.95
CA ASP A 288 10.76 -31.16 0.64
C ASP A 288 9.85 -31.77 -0.43
N LYS A 289 9.13 -32.82 -0.01
CA LYS A 289 8.17 -33.51 -0.86
C LYS A 289 7.03 -32.58 -1.32
N VAL A 290 6.64 -31.62 -0.49
CA VAL A 290 5.57 -30.66 -0.81
C VAL A 290 5.99 -29.79 -1.99
N PHE A 291 7.20 -29.23 -1.96
CA PHE A 291 7.71 -28.46 -3.10
C PHE A 291 7.85 -29.31 -4.36
N TYR A 292 8.31 -30.55 -4.22
CA TYR A 292 8.40 -31.49 -5.35
C TYR A 292 7.05 -31.74 -6.03
N GLU A 293 6.02 -32.08 -5.25
CA GLU A 293 4.66 -32.29 -5.75
C GLU A 293 4.02 -30.98 -6.27
N THR A 294 4.38 -29.83 -5.72
CA THR A 294 3.96 -28.51 -6.19
C THR A 294 4.49 -28.24 -7.61
N VAL A 295 5.75 -28.57 -7.88
CA VAL A 295 6.40 -28.36 -9.19
C VAL A 295 5.92 -29.37 -10.24
N PHE A 296 5.86 -30.66 -9.87
CA PHE A 296 5.64 -31.75 -10.83
C PHE A 296 4.23 -32.35 -10.83
N GLY A 297 3.37 -31.97 -9.90
CA GLY A 297 2.07 -32.61 -9.69
C GLY A 297 2.18 -33.93 -8.92
N THR A 298 1.05 -34.62 -8.77
CA THR A 298 0.94 -35.88 -8.02
C THR A 298 0.52 -37.07 -8.90
N ASN A 299 0.10 -36.81 -10.14
CA ASN A 299 -0.44 -37.83 -11.04
C ASN A 299 0.46 -38.08 -12.27
N PHE A 300 1.76 -37.79 -12.16
CA PHE A 300 2.71 -38.05 -13.24
C PHE A 300 3.04 -39.55 -13.34
N THR A 301 3.23 -40.06 -14.56
CA THR A 301 3.64 -41.46 -14.81
C THR A 301 5.13 -41.58 -15.12
N LYS A 302 5.77 -40.48 -15.50
CA LYS A 302 7.21 -40.40 -15.78
C LYS A 302 7.91 -39.68 -14.64
N THR A 303 8.93 -40.30 -14.06
CA THR A 303 9.75 -39.66 -13.02
C THR A 303 10.49 -38.46 -13.62
N PRO A 304 10.25 -37.23 -13.11
CA PRO A 304 10.98 -36.04 -13.55
C PRO A 304 12.50 -36.16 -13.35
N VAL A 305 13.26 -35.71 -14.35
CA VAL A 305 14.73 -35.69 -14.36
C VAL A 305 15.20 -34.32 -14.85
N ALA A 306 16.16 -33.72 -14.14
CA ALA A 306 16.79 -32.47 -14.53
C ALA A 306 17.83 -32.74 -15.63
N ALA A 307 17.92 -31.85 -16.63
CA ALA A 307 19.00 -31.93 -17.61
C ALA A 307 20.36 -31.80 -16.93
N GLN A 308 21.35 -32.55 -17.40
CA GLN A 308 22.74 -32.42 -17.00
C GLN A 308 23.62 -32.38 -18.24
N GLU A 309 24.51 -31.40 -18.31
CA GLU A 309 25.54 -31.36 -19.34
C GLU A 309 26.57 -32.48 -19.12
N ALA A 310 27.23 -32.91 -20.20
CA ALA A 310 28.29 -33.90 -20.10
C ALA A 310 29.45 -33.35 -19.24
N LYS A 311 29.94 -34.15 -18.29
CA LYS A 311 31.05 -33.77 -17.42
C LYS A 311 32.11 -34.86 -17.38
N GLY A 312 33.23 -34.62 -18.07
CA GLY A 312 34.28 -35.62 -18.28
C GLY A 312 33.71 -36.84 -19.02
N ASP A 313 33.87 -38.02 -18.43
CA ASP A 313 33.32 -39.29 -18.96
C ASP A 313 31.83 -39.51 -18.65
N THR A 314 31.18 -38.57 -17.92
CA THR A 314 29.75 -38.66 -17.62
C THR A 314 28.95 -38.12 -18.80
N PRO A 315 28.10 -38.94 -19.45
CA PRO A 315 27.30 -38.48 -20.58
C PRO A 315 26.25 -37.46 -20.13
N ALA A 316 25.80 -36.62 -21.07
CA ALA A 316 24.69 -35.72 -20.84
C ALA A 316 23.41 -36.49 -20.50
N VAL A 317 22.59 -35.93 -19.61
CA VAL A 317 21.28 -36.46 -19.25
C VAL A 317 20.21 -35.53 -19.82
N GLU A 318 19.32 -36.09 -20.63
CA GLU A 318 18.16 -35.35 -21.14
C GLU A 318 17.12 -35.15 -20.04
N ALA A 319 16.44 -34.00 -20.07
CA ALA A 319 15.40 -33.73 -19.09
C ALA A 319 14.16 -34.58 -19.37
N VAL A 320 13.59 -35.14 -18.30
CA VAL A 320 12.25 -35.76 -18.33
C VAL A 320 11.30 -34.82 -17.62
N TYR A 321 10.30 -34.29 -18.35
CA TYR A 321 9.27 -33.40 -17.82
C TYR A 321 8.08 -34.17 -17.28
N SER A 322 7.38 -33.58 -16.31
CA SER A 322 6.12 -34.13 -15.81
C SER A 322 5.10 -34.25 -16.95
N ASP A 323 4.37 -35.36 -16.95
CA ASP A 323 3.19 -35.59 -17.79
C ASP A 323 1.86 -35.36 -17.04
N ASP A 324 1.91 -34.88 -15.79
CA ASP A 324 0.73 -34.40 -15.08
C ASP A 324 0.29 -33.06 -15.70
N THR A 325 -0.81 -33.09 -16.45
CA THR A 325 -1.34 -31.92 -17.15
C THR A 325 -1.75 -30.79 -16.21
N ASN A 326 -1.89 -31.04 -14.91
CA ASN A 326 -2.19 -30.03 -13.90
C ASN A 326 -0.94 -29.32 -13.39
N SER A 327 0.24 -29.93 -13.50
CA SER A 327 1.48 -29.38 -12.95
C SER A 327 1.99 -28.13 -13.68
N PRO A 328 2.66 -27.22 -12.96
CA PRO A 328 3.40 -26.12 -13.60
C PRO A 328 4.50 -26.62 -14.54
N ASP A 329 5.19 -27.71 -14.20
CA ASP A 329 6.26 -28.28 -15.04
C ASP A 329 5.79 -28.71 -16.43
N TYR A 330 4.63 -29.37 -16.51
CA TYR A 330 4.02 -29.76 -17.78
C TYR A 330 3.73 -28.55 -18.66
N ALA A 331 3.13 -27.50 -18.07
CA ALA A 331 2.78 -26.30 -18.82
C ALA A 331 4.00 -25.48 -19.22
N TRP A 332 5.03 -25.43 -18.37
CA TRP A 332 6.29 -24.80 -18.72
C TRP A 332 6.94 -25.51 -19.91
N ASN A 333 6.98 -26.85 -19.90
CA ASN A 333 7.49 -27.63 -21.03
C ASN A 333 6.71 -27.35 -22.33
N ALA A 334 5.37 -27.28 -22.22
CA ALA A 334 4.48 -26.98 -23.34
C ALA A 334 4.61 -25.54 -23.86
N TRP A 335 5.12 -24.60 -23.06
CA TRP A 335 5.35 -23.21 -23.48
C TRP A 335 6.78 -23.00 -24.01
N HIS A 336 7.78 -23.50 -23.27
CA HIS A 336 9.17 -23.11 -23.44
C HIS A 336 9.95 -24.05 -24.37
N ASN A 337 9.68 -25.36 -24.33
CA ASN A 337 10.47 -26.35 -25.10
C ASN A 337 9.79 -26.80 -26.38
N THR A 338 8.48 -26.61 -26.50
CA THR A 338 7.81 -26.81 -27.78
C THR A 338 8.28 -25.72 -28.75
N LYS A 339 8.64 -26.11 -29.98
CA LYS A 339 9.03 -25.18 -31.05
C LYS A 339 7.83 -24.44 -31.65
N GLU A 340 6.88 -24.02 -30.82
CA GLU A 340 5.74 -23.21 -31.25
C GLU A 340 6.24 -21.81 -31.60
N THR A 341 5.79 -21.29 -32.74
CA THR A 341 6.23 -19.99 -33.28
C THR A 341 5.06 -19.06 -33.56
N ASN A 342 3.82 -19.54 -33.48
CA ASN A 342 2.63 -18.71 -33.55
C ASN A 342 2.52 -17.82 -32.29
N PRO A 343 2.54 -16.48 -32.44
CA PRO A 343 2.54 -15.57 -31.29
C PRO A 343 1.33 -15.72 -30.35
N GLU A 344 0.13 -15.95 -30.89
CA GLU A 344 -1.10 -16.10 -30.08
C GLU A 344 -1.10 -17.42 -29.30
N THR A 345 -0.59 -18.49 -29.91
CA THR A 345 -0.43 -19.79 -29.24
C THR A 345 0.64 -19.69 -28.15
N VAL A 346 1.80 -19.08 -28.43
CA VAL A 346 2.87 -18.87 -27.43
C VAL A 346 2.34 -18.07 -26.24
N LYS A 347 1.59 -16.99 -26.49
CA LYS A 347 0.97 -16.17 -25.44
C LYS A 347 -0.02 -16.98 -24.61
N SER A 348 -0.86 -17.80 -25.26
CA SER A 348 -1.83 -18.66 -24.58
C SER A 348 -1.16 -19.73 -23.71
N LEU A 349 -0.06 -20.32 -24.20
CA LEU A 349 0.74 -21.30 -23.46
C LEU A 349 1.46 -20.66 -22.26
N LEU A 350 2.02 -19.46 -22.43
CA LEU A 350 2.60 -18.69 -21.33
C LEU A 350 1.55 -18.40 -20.25
N LEU A 351 0.36 -17.93 -20.63
CA LEU A 351 -0.72 -17.66 -19.69
C LEU A 351 -1.17 -18.94 -18.95
N ALA A 352 -1.24 -20.07 -19.65
CA ALA A 352 -1.54 -21.37 -19.05
C ALA A 352 -0.48 -21.81 -18.04
N PHE A 353 0.81 -21.59 -18.35
CA PHE A 353 1.90 -21.83 -17.41
C PHE A 353 1.80 -20.92 -16.18
N LYS A 354 1.67 -19.60 -16.38
CA LYS A 354 1.55 -18.62 -15.30
C LYS A 354 0.43 -18.98 -14.33
N LYS A 355 -0.77 -19.27 -14.85
CA LYS A 355 -1.93 -19.68 -14.06
C LYS A 355 -1.65 -20.91 -13.17
N LYS A 356 -0.88 -21.88 -13.69
CA LYS A 356 -0.51 -23.07 -12.91
C LYS A 356 0.56 -22.78 -11.89
N ALA A 357 1.57 -21.97 -12.25
CA ALA A 357 2.62 -21.57 -11.34
C ALA A 357 2.06 -20.74 -10.17
N THR A 358 1.20 -19.76 -10.43
CA THR A 358 0.53 -18.96 -9.38
C THR A 358 -0.47 -19.79 -8.58
N GLY A 359 -1.23 -20.68 -9.22
CA GLY A 359 -2.07 -21.66 -8.51
C GLY A 359 -1.27 -22.64 -7.63
N ALA A 360 0.03 -22.77 -7.90
CA ALA A 360 1.00 -23.51 -7.11
C ALA A 360 1.80 -22.60 -6.15
N LEU A 361 1.29 -21.39 -5.87
CA LEU A 361 1.85 -20.39 -4.96
C LEU A 361 3.21 -19.78 -5.36
N PHE A 362 3.61 -19.89 -6.64
CA PHE A 362 4.75 -19.14 -7.14
C PHE A 362 4.37 -17.70 -7.48
N THR A 363 5.22 -16.74 -7.08
CA THR A 363 5.15 -15.36 -7.54
C THR A 363 6.15 -15.13 -8.66
N LEU A 364 5.71 -14.55 -9.78
CA LEU A 364 6.54 -14.36 -10.97
C LEU A 364 6.89 -12.87 -11.18
N TYR A 365 8.16 -12.52 -11.07
CA TYR A 365 8.63 -11.17 -11.34
C TYR A 365 9.19 -11.07 -12.76
N GLN A 366 8.54 -10.26 -13.58
CA GLN A 366 9.03 -9.88 -14.89
C GLN A 366 9.63 -8.47 -14.81
N SER A 367 10.72 -8.25 -15.53
CA SER A 367 11.37 -6.94 -15.59
C SER A 367 10.45 -5.91 -16.24
N SER A 368 10.75 -4.64 -15.99
CA SER A 368 10.13 -3.49 -16.65
C SER A 368 11.04 -2.28 -16.57
N ILE A 369 10.59 -1.17 -17.13
CA ILE A 369 11.24 0.13 -17.05
C ILE A 369 10.40 1.05 -16.17
N ASP A 370 11.04 1.77 -15.24
CA ASP A 370 10.47 2.89 -14.48
C ASP A 370 11.21 4.19 -14.83
N GLY A 371 10.65 5.01 -15.71
CA GLY A 371 11.36 6.15 -16.29
C GLY A 371 12.52 5.68 -17.17
N GLU A 372 13.76 5.93 -16.72
CA GLU A 372 14.98 5.44 -17.38
C GLU A 372 15.58 4.21 -16.68
N ASP A 373 14.98 3.77 -15.56
CA ASP A 373 15.55 2.72 -14.72
C ASP A 373 14.95 1.34 -15.04
N ALA A 374 15.77 0.46 -15.62
CA ALA A 374 15.39 -0.93 -15.92
C ALA A 374 15.60 -1.85 -14.71
N GLY A 375 14.70 -2.82 -14.52
CA GLY A 375 14.85 -3.86 -13.49
C GLY A 375 13.56 -4.58 -13.13
N TYR A 376 13.64 -5.37 -12.06
CA TYR A 376 12.48 -6.06 -11.48
C TYR A 376 11.85 -5.20 -10.40
N TYR A 377 10.54 -4.99 -10.50
CA TYR A 377 9.79 -4.13 -9.60
C TYR A 377 8.66 -4.91 -8.91
N CYS A 378 8.43 -4.57 -7.64
CA CYS A 378 7.36 -5.10 -6.82
C CYS A 378 6.65 -3.98 -6.05
N TYR A 379 5.47 -4.29 -5.52
CA TYR A 379 4.57 -3.34 -4.88
C TYR A 379 4.23 -3.78 -3.46
N TYR A 380 4.06 -2.79 -2.62
CA TYR A 380 3.91 -2.90 -1.18
C TYR A 380 2.76 -1.99 -0.77
N TYR A 381 1.68 -2.55 -0.25
CA TYR A 381 0.46 -1.81 0.07
C TYR A 381 0.39 -1.52 1.58
N TYR A 382 0.05 -0.29 1.93
CA TYR A 382 -0.19 0.14 3.29
C TYR A 382 -1.46 0.98 3.34
N TRP A 383 -2.33 0.71 4.31
CA TRP A 383 -3.57 1.44 4.56
C TRP A 383 -3.39 2.34 5.78
N ASN A 384 -3.82 3.60 5.68
CA ASN A 384 -3.49 4.57 6.72
C ASN A 384 -4.20 4.27 8.04
N ARG A 385 -3.42 3.89 9.05
CA ARG A 385 -3.92 3.71 10.42
C ARG A 385 -4.13 5.05 11.12
N HIS A 386 -5.25 5.15 11.84
CA HIS A 386 -5.66 6.33 12.60
C HIS A 386 -5.89 6.00 14.08
N ASN A 387 -6.92 5.21 14.41
CA ASN A 387 -7.17 4.73 15.78
C ASN A 387 -6.69 3.28 15.94
N ASP A 388 -5.37 3.12 15.89
CA ASP A 388 -4.71 1.82 16.05
C ASP A 388 -5.00 1.21 17.43
N ASN A 389 -5.58 0.01 17.41
CA ASN A 389 -5.92 -0.74 18.63
C ASN A 389 -4.75 -1.63 19.13
N GLN A 390 -3.64 -1.66 18.39
CA GLN A 390 -2.43 -2.47 18.63
C GLN A 390 -2.66 -3.99 18.58
N ASP A 391 -3.80 -4.44 18.06
CA ASP A 391 -4.18 -5.84 17.88
C ASP A 391 -4.46 -6.13 16.41
N LEU A 392 -3.43 -6.64 15.75
CA LEU A 392 -3.43 -7.00 14.33
C LEU A 392 -4.40 -8.15 13.97
N SER A 393 -5.06 -8.76 14.95
CA SER A 393 -6.03 -9.83 14.73
C SER A 393 -7.49 -9.34 14.72
N VAL A 394 -7.73 -8.09 15.13
CA VAL A 394 -9.08 -7.54 15.30
C VAL A 394 -9.18 -6.17 14.66
N MET A 395 -10.08 -6.02 13.70
CA MET A 395 -10.39 -4.73 13.10
C MET A 395 -11.15 -3.82 14.09
N GLY A 396 -10.57 -2.66 14.40
CA GLY A 396 -11.14 -1.66 15.30
C GLY A 396 -11.96 -0.55 14.61
N PRO A 397 -12.86 0.12 15.34
CA PRO A 397 -13.56 1.33 14.87
C PRO A 397 -12.62 2.43 14.39
N MET A 398 -12.79 2.89 13.14
CA MET A 398 -11.93 3.93 12.51
C MET A 398 -10.43 3.65 12.62
N GLU A 399 -10.06 2.38 12.67
CA GLU A 399 -8.67 1.98 12.68
C GLU A 399 -7.97 2.41 11.39
N PHE A 400 -8.64 2.30 10.25
CA PHE A 400 -8.16 2.75 8.94
C PHE A 400 -9.00 3.93 8.46
N ALA A 401 -8.43 5.12 8.60
CA ALA A 401 -9.09 6.36 8.25
C ALA A 401 -8.08 7.47 7.99
N VAL A 402 -8.53 8.51 7.30
CA VAL A 402 -7.84 9.80 7.21
C VAL A 402 -8.79 10.85 7.76
N VAL A 403 -8.45 11.43 8.90
CA VAL A 403 -9.26 12.46 9.57
C VAL A 403 -8.60 13.82 9.42
N ARG A 404 -9.41 14.85 9.15
CA ARG A 404 -8.92 16.21 8.98
C ARG A 404 -8.16 16.71 10.22
N ASN A 405 -7.22 17.63 10.00
CA ASN A 405 -6.43 18.29 11.05
C ASN A 405 -5.47 17.35 11.82
N ASN A 406 -5.17 16.19 11.25
CA ASN A 406 -4.15 15.26 11.71
C ASN A 406 -2.93 15.28 10.78
N VAL A 407 -1.76 15.00 11.36
CA VAL A 407 -0.52 14.74 10.64
C VAL A 407 -0.17 13.27 10.85
N TYR A 408 -0.11 12.50 9.76
CA TYR A 408 0.31 11.11 9.74
C TYR A 408 1.78 11.03 9.34
N LYS A 409 2.64 10.64 10.29
CA LYS A 409 4.08 10.51 10.07
C LYS A 409 4.44 9.07 9.72
N LEU A 410 4.85 8.83 8.48
CA LEU A 410 5.10 7.49 7.94
C LEU A 410 6.61 7.22 7.76
N ALA A 411 7.07 6.05 8.22
CA ALA A 411 8.41 5.57 7.93
C ALA A 411 8.40 4.05 7.71
N VAL A 412 8.87 3.58 6.56
CA VAL A 412 9.10 2.14 6.34
C VAL A 412 10.36 1.77 7.10
N THR A 413 10.26 0.81 8.02
CA THR A 413 11.35 0.44 8.94
C THR A 413 11.91 -0.94 8.65
N ASN A 414 11.14 -1.81 7.99
CA ASN A 414 11.57 -3.14 7.64
C ASN A 414 10.76 -3.70 6.47
N ILE A 415 11.38 -4.55 5.64
CA ILE A 415 10.75 -5.34 4.58
C ILE A 415 11.24 -6.78 4.75
N LYS A 416 10.32 -7.73 4.92
CA LYS A 416 10.66 -9.13 5.25
C LYS A 416 10.65 -10.07 4.04
N GLN A 417 9.98 -9.69 2.96
CA GLN A 417 9.86 -10.49 1.74
C GLN A 417 9.61 -9.61 0.53
N LEU A 418 9.70 -10.21 -0.67
CA LEU A 418 9.31 -9.51 -1.90
C LEU A 418 7.82 -9.15 -1.85
N GLY A 419 7.49 -7.97 -2.38
CA GLY A 419 6.11 -7.51 -2.53
C GLY A 419 5.39 -8.14 -3.72
N HIS A 420 4.19 -7.66 -4.00
CA HIS A 420 3.35 -8.10 -5.11
C HIS A 420 3.99 -7.74 -6.47
N PRO A 421 3.91 -8.61 -7.49
CA PRO A 421 4.44 -8.33 -8.81
C PRO A 421 3.60 -7.25 -9.52
N ARG A 422 4.19 -6.65 -10.56
CA ARG A 422 3.49 -5.65 -11.40
C ARG A 422 2.33 -6.23 -12.19
N ILE A 423 2.38 -7.50 -12.53
CA ILE A 423 1.37 -8.14 -13.37
C ILE A 423 0.48 -8.98 -12.43
N PRO A 424 -0.81 -8.65 -12.27
CA PRO A 424 -1.68 -9.38 -11.33
C PRO A 424 -1.75 -10.88 -11.61
N GLU A 425 -1.71 -11.30 -12.87
CA GLU A 425 -1.70 -12.72 -13.28
C GLU A 425 -0.46 -13.49 -12.80
N ASN A 426 0.60 -12.79 -12.40
CA ASN A 426 1.82 -13.38 -11.86
C ASN A 426 1.82 -13.47 -10.33
N ASP A 427 0.76 -13.00 -9.69
CA ASP A 427 0.59 -12.98 -8.25
C ASP A 427 -0.27 -14.18 -7.82
N PRO A 428 0.20 -15.03 -6.88
CA PRO A 428 -0.65 -16.08 -6.30
C PRO A 428 -1.71 -15.50 -5.33
N ASP A 429 -1.52 -14.27 -4.87
CA ASP A 429 -2.41 -13.56 -3.94
C ASP A 429 -2.63 -12.11 -4.43
N PRO A 430 -3.29 -11.92 -5.60
CA PRO A 430 -3.56 -10.58 -6.10
C PRO A 430 -4.52 -9.85 -5.17
N LYS A 431 -4.25 -8.56 -4.91
CA LYS A 431 -5.15 -7.74 -4.10
C LYS A 431 -6.54 -7.63 -4.71
N ASP A 432 -7.54 -7.72 -3.86
CA ASP A 432 -8.96 -7.53 -4.14
C ASP A 432 -9.48 -6.29 -3.38
N PRO A 433 -10.45 -5.53 -3.91
CA PRO A 433 -10.98 -4.36 -3.20
C PRO A 433 -11.73 -4.74 -1.93
N ASP A 434 -12.29 -5.95 -1.84
CA ASP A 434 -13.01 -6.45 -0.67
C ASP A 434 -12.10 -7.09 0.39
N ASP A 435 -10.80 -7.21 0.12
CA ASP A 435 -9.81 -7.61 1.11
C ASP A 435 -9.88 -6.68 2.34
N PRO A 436 -9.84 -7.24 3.56
CA PRO A 436 -9.80 -6.42 4.78
C PRO A 436 -8.47 -5.66 4.87
N ASP A 437 -8.52 -4.43 5.40
CA ASP A 437 -7.31 -3.63 5.61
C ASP A 437 -6.39 -4.22 6.69
N GLU A 438 -6.98 -4.92 7.66
CA GLU A 438 -6.27 -5.66 8.70
C GLU A 438 -5.94 -7.06 8.18
N SER A 439 -4.65 -7.40 8.18
CA SER A 439 -4.17 -8.70 7.73
C SER A 439 -2.99 -9.16 8.59
N SER A 440 -2.95 -10.46 8.88
CA SER A 440 -1.82 -11.12 9.53
C SER A 440 -0.55 -11.17 8.66
N ASP A 441 -0.69 -10.91 7.36
CA ASP A 441 0.36 -11.05 6.37
C ASP A 441 1.17 -9.74 6.25
N ILE A 442 1.95 -9.47 7.30
CA ILE A 442 2.73 -8.23 7.41
C ILE A 442 4.12 -8.41 6.79
N TYR A 443 4.22 -8.04 5.52
CA TYR A 443 5.47 -8.07 4.77
C TYR A 443 6.36 -6.84 5.00
N ILE A 444 5.81 -5.80 5.64
CA ILE A 444 6.46 -4.52 5.91
C ILE A 444 6.13 -4.06 7.32
N THR A 445 7.13 -3.55 8.05
CA THR A 445 6.89 -2.85 9.31
C THR A 445 6.96 -1.34 9.07
N LEU A 446 5.86 -0.64 9.33
CA LEU A 446 5.75 0.81 9.25
C LEU A 446 5.68 1.41 10.66
N SER A 447 6.43 2.48 10.91
CA SER A 447 6.25 3.32 12.10
C SER A 447 5.29 4.45 11.74
N VAL A 448 4.14 4.51 12.43
CA VAL A 448 3.10 5.53 12.25
C VAL A 448 2.95 6.30 13.54
N GLU A 449 3.01 7.62 13.47
CA GLU A 449 2.68 8.49 14.58
C GLU A 449 1.65 9.53 14.12
N VAL A 450 0.53 9.60 14.82
CA VAL A 450 -0.57 10.53 14.52
C VAL A 450 -0.49 11.72 15.46
N LEU A 451 -0.18 12.89 14.92
CA LEU A 451 -0.06 14.12 15.69
C LEU A 451 -1.19 15.09 15.35
N PRO A 452 -1.71 15.85 16.34
CA PRO A 452 -2.59 16.95 16.03
C PRO A 452 -1.79 18.08 15.36
N TRP A 453 -2.39 18.76 14.38
CA TRP A 453 -1.71 19.87 13.72
C TRP A 453 -1.46 21.03 14.69
N THR A 454 -0.24 21.55 14.71
CA THR A 454 0.12 22.72 15.53
C THR A 454 -0.65 23.97 15.09
N VAL A 455 -1.09 24.74 16.09
CA VAL A 455 -1.77 26.03 15.94
C VAL A 455 -0.71 27.13 16.00
N ARG A 456 -0.73 28.06 15.03
CA ARG A 456 0.06 29.30 15.08
C ARG A 456 -0.90 30.46 15.25
N VAL A 457 -0.68 31.27 16.27
CA VAL A 457 -1.51 32.46 16.57
C VAL A 457 -0.89 33.65 15.84
N ASN A 458 -1.63 34.21 14.89
CA ASN A 458 -1.30 35.48 14.25
C ASN A 458 -2.37 36.50 14.65
N ASN A 459 -1.97 37.53 15.41
CA ASN A 459 -2.84 38.69 15.65
C ASN A 459 -2.72 39.62 14.45
N ILE A 460 -3.83 39.84 13.74
CA ILE A 460 -3.93 40.83 12.67
C ILE A 460 -4.91 41.91 13.16
N GLU A 461 -4.41 43.13 13.33
CA GLU A 461 -5.21 44.32 13.64
C GLU A 461 -5.39 45.12 12.33
N PHE A 462 -6.62 45.57 12.05
CA PHE A 462 -6.96 46.37 10.86
C PHE A 462 -7.02 47.86 11.18
#